data_AF-A0A2G1X3R1-F1
#
_entry.id   AF-A0A2G1X3R1-F1
#
_cell.length_a   1.000
_cell.length_b   1.000
_cell.length_c   1.000
_cell.angle_alpha   90.00
_cell.angle_beta   90.00
_cell.angle_gamma   90.00
#
_symmetry.space_group_name_H-M   'P 1'
#
loop_
_entity.id
_entity.type
_entity.pdbx_description
1 polymer ?
#
loop_
_entity_poly.entity_id
_entity_poly.type
_entity_poly.pdbx_seq_one_letter_code
_entity_poly.pdbx_strand_id
1 'polypeptide(L)'
;MSTTNPRAEKRTDTRLIAQHTTLGVDAEGYVHHLDRDAGVVHRIDPETGARERRSDLAGWLAARDHVEMGNAVDVYVHEYIGGEVGWKERGPTNRDVFGGAF
;
A
#
# COMPACT_ATOMS: atom_id res chain seq x y z
N MET A 1 46.13 13.58 18.93
CA MET A 1 45.06 12.56 19.02
C MET A 1 43.80 13.18 18.43
N SER A 2 43.26 12.56 17.38
CA SER A 2 42.27 13.16 16.49
C SER A 2 40.86 13.23 17.09
N THR A 3 40.17 14.28 16.70
CA THR A 3 38.83 14.75 17.11
C THR A 3 37.73 13.70 17.01
N THR A 4 37.02 13.42 18.10
CA THR A 4 35.73 12.72 18.08
C THR A 4 34.65 13.70 17.67
N ASN A 5 34.11 13.54 16.46
CA ASN A 5 32.88 14.18 16.05
C ASN A 5 31.93 13.09 15.55
N PRO A 6 30.88 12.74 16.31
CA PRO A 6 29.71 12.11 15.75
C PRO A 6 28.54 13.03 16.08
N ARG A 7 28.44 14.14 15.36
CA ARG A 7 27.12 14.70 15.06
C ARG A 7 26.41 13.59 14.29
N ALA A 8 25.76 12.69 15.03
CA ALA A 8 24.79 11.76 14.51
C ALA A 8 23.66 12.65 13.98
N GLU A 9 23.80 13.11 12.73
CA GLU A 9 22.67 13.54 11.96
C GLU A 9 21.71 12.37 11.99
N LYS A 10 20.64 12.53 12.78
CA LYS A 10 19.40 11.81 12.55
C LYS A 10 19.10 12.06 11.09
N ARG A 11 19.48 11.11 10.24
CA ARG A 11 19.05 11.05 8.86
C ARG A 11 17.56 10.80 8.97
N THR A 12 16.78 11.87 9.08
CA THR A 12 15.36 11.82 8.80
C THR A 12 15.33 11.40 7.35
N ASP A 13 15.17 10.09 7.14
CA ASP A 13 14.97 9.50 5.83
C ASP A 13 13.58 9.96 5.43
N THR A 14 13.48 11.23 5.01
CA THR A 14 12.28 11.83 4.45
C THR A 14 12.15 11.26 3.05
N ARG A 15 11.97 9.93 2.95
CA ARG A 15 11.53 9.30 1.72
C ARG A 15 10.23 9.98 1.37
N LEU A 16 10.24 10.73 0.27
CA LEU A 16 9.03 11.26 -0.35
C LEU A 16 8.25 10.04 -0.84
N ILE A 17 7.39 9.50 0.02
CA ILE A 17 6.56 8.35 -0.34
C ILE A 17 5.36 8.87 -1.12
N ALA A 18 5.07 8.27 -2.27
CA ALA A 18 3.99 8.72 -3.14
C ALA A 18 2.64 8.68 -2.41
N GLN A 19 1.88 9.77 -2.47
CA GLN A 19 0.52 9.81 -1.91
C GLN A 19 -0.43 8.84 -2.63
N HIS A 20 -0.22 8.69 -3.95
CA HIS A 20 -1.00 7.82 -4.80
C HIS A 20 -0.13 6.70 -5.35
N THR A 21 -0.62 5.47 -5.29
CA THR A 21 0.17 4.31 -5.73
C THR A 21 -0.72 3.25 -6.35
N THR A 22 -0.41 2.85 -7.58
CA THR A 22 -1.03 1.70 -8.22
C THR A 22 -0.48 0.41 -7.60
N LEU A 23 -1.37 -0.42 -7.06
CA LEU A 23 -1.06 -1.70 -6.43
C LEU A 23 -1.05 -2.85 -7.44
N GLY A 24 -1.68 -2.67 -8.61
CA GLY A 24 -1.67 -3.62 -9.73
C GLY A 24 -3.05 -3.84 -10.33
N VAL A 25 -3.18 -4.89 -11.15
CA VAL A 25 -4.40 -5.27 -11.85
C VAL A 25 -4.83 -6.66 -11.41
N ASP A 26 -6.08 -6.79 -10.96
CA ASP A 26 -6.64 -8.07 -10.56
C ASP A 26 -7.02 -8.96 -11.74
N ALA A 27 -7.35 -10.23 -11.47
CA ALA A 27 -7.71 -11.23 -12.47
C ALA A 27 -8.89 -10.81 -13.37
N GLU A 28 -9.79 -9.98 -12.85
CA GLU A 28 -10.94 -9.46 -13.58
C GLU A 28 -10.59 -8.23 -14.45
N GLY A 29 -9.36 -7.73 -14.35
CA GLY A 29 -8.86 -6.62 -15.16
C GLY A 29 -8.97 -5.24 -14.51
N TYR A 30 -9.35 -5.15 -13.23
CA TYR A 30 -9.49 -3.86 -12.56
C TYR A 30 -8.18 -3.42 -11.90
N VAL A 31 -7.90 -2.12 -11.99
CA VAL A 31 -6.75 -1.48 -11.36
C VAL A 31 -7.05 -1.16 -9.90
N HIS A 32 -6.14 -1.54 -9.01
CA HIS A 32 -6.17 -1.18 -7.59
C HIS A 32 -5.28 0.04 -7.34
N HIS A 33 -5.87 1.13 -6.88
CA HIS A 33 -5.20 2.41 -6.64
C HIS A 33 -5.32 2.84 -5.19
N LEU A 34 -4.19 2.97 -4.50
CA LEU A 34 -4.10 3.46 -3.13
C LEU A 34 -4.05 4.99 -3.10
N ASP A 35 -4.91 5.59 -2.29
CA ASP A 35 -4.77 6.92 -1.74
C ASP A 35 -4.32 6.81 -0.27
N ARG A 36 -3.05 7.14 -0.03
CA ARG A 36 -2.42 6.99 1.29
C ARG A 36 -2.93 8.01 2.30
N ASP A 37 -3.23 9.23 1.87
CA ASP A 37 -3.70 10.29 2.77
C ASP A 37 -5.12 10.00 3.25
N ALA A 38 -5.96 9.52 2.33
CA ALA A 38 -7.32 9.08 2.67
C ALA A 38 -7.37 7.70 3.34
N GLY A 39 -6.31 6.88 3.24
CA GLY A 39 -6.30 5.49 3.70
C GLY A 39 -7.29 4.61 2.94
N VAL A 40 -7.39 4.79 1.63
CA VAL A 40 -8.43 4.16 0.80
C VAL A 40 -7.81 3.47 -0.41
N VAL A 41 -8.31 2.28 -0.76
CA VAL A 41 -8.04 1.65 -2.04
C VAL A 41 -9.25 1.72 -2.95
N HIS A 42 -9.03 2.15 -4.18
CA HIS A 42 -10.01 2.17 -5.25
C HIS A 42 -9.78 1.01 -6.20
N ARG A 43 -10.86 0.34 -6.59
CA ARG A 43 -10.88 -0.62 -7.69
C ARG A 43 -11.53 0.05 -8.89
N ILE A 44 -10.78 0.22 -9.96
CA ILE A 44 -11.13 1.08 -11.08
C ILE A 44 -11.05 0.27 -12.38
N ASP A 45 -12.08 0.36 -13.20
CA ASP A 45 -12.07 -0.15 -14.56
C ASP A 45 -11.11 0.72 -15.40
N PRO A 46 -10.03 0.15 -15.95
CA PRO A 46 -9.06 0.92 -16.73
C PRO A 46 -9.59 1.38 -18.09
N GLU A 47 -10.62 0.73 -18.63
CA GLU A 47 -11.18 1.07 -19.95
C GLU A 47 -12.13 2.27 -19.85
N THR A 48 -12.96 2.30 -18.81
CA THR A 48 -13.98 3.34 -18.62
C THR A 48 -13.57 4.41 -17.60
N GLY A 49 -12.58 4.14 -16.76
CA GLY A 49 -12.23 4.96 -15.60
C GLY A 49 -13.25 4.88 -14.46
N ALA A 50 -14.28 4.04 -14.58
CA ALA A 50 -15.33 3.91 -13.58
C ALA A 50 -14.79 3.23 -12.32
N ARG A 51 -15.21 3.74 -11.16
CA ARG A 51 -14.80 3.21 -9.85
C ARG A 51 -15.82 2.15 -9.43
N GLU A 52 -15.44 0.89 -9.49
CA GLU A 52 -16.29 -0.24 -9.12
C GLU A 52 -16.39 -0.34 -7.60
N ARG A 53 -15.27 -0.18 -6.90
CA ARG A 53 -15.24 -0.29 -5.43
C ARG A 53 -14.33 0.75 -4.79
N ARG A 54 -14.74 1.14 -3.57
CA ARG A 54 -13.94 1.92 -2.63
C ARG A 54 -13.82 1.13 -1.33
N SER A 55 -12.60 0.86 -0.91
CA SER A 55 -12.28 0.14 0.32
C SER A 55 -11.58 1.08 1.28
N ASP A 56 -12.25 1.43 2.38
CA ASP A 56 -11.64 2.15 3.50
C ASP A 56 -10.78 1.19 4.31
N LEU A 57 -9.48 1.44 4.38
CA LEU A 57 -8.53 0.52 5.02
C LEU A 57 -8.75 0.42 6.54
N ALA A 58 -9.15 1.52 7.20
CA ALA A 58 -9.42 1.50 8.64
C ALA A 58 -10.68 0.68 8.95
N GLY A 59 -11.75 0.86 8.17
CA GLY A 59 -12.96 0.05 8.29
C GLY A 59 -12.74 -1.42 7.92
N TRP A 60 -11.89 -1.68 6.92
CA TRP A 60 -11.57 -3.03 6.46
C TRP A 60 -10.70 -3.80 7.47
N LEU A 61 -9.86 -3.08 8.23
CA LEU A 61 -9.11 -3.61 9.36
C LEU A 61 -9.93 -3.78 10.64
N ALA A 62 -10.89 -2.90 10.92
CA ALA A 62 -11.75 -3.03 12.10
C ALA A 62 -12.56 -4.35 12.11
N ALA A 63 -12.74 -4.96 10.95
CA ALA A 63 -13.32 -6.30 10.80
C ALA A 63 -12.32 -7.46 11.02
N ARG A 64 -11.05 -7.16 11.32
CA ARG A 64 -9.92 -8.11 11.44
C ARG A 64 -9.13 -7.84 12.72
N ASP A 65 -9.39 -8.61 13.77
CA ASP A 65 -8.81 -8.45 15.12
C ASP A 65 -7.28 -8.68 15.24
N HIS A 66 -6.55 -8.93 14.15
CA HIS A 66 -5.17 -9.44 14.19
C HIS A 66 -4.14 -8.61 13.40
N VAL A 67 -4.46 -7.38 12.99
CA VAL A 67 -3.61 -6.63 12.06
C VAL A 67 -3.37 -5.19 12.54
N GLU A 68 -2.11 -4.80 12.67
CA GLU A 68 -1.72 -3.40 12.92
C GLU A 68 -2.01 -2.51 11.70
N MET A 69 -2.46 -1.27 11.93
CA MET A 69 -2.80 -0.29 10.88
C MET A 69 -1.68 -0.06 9.85
N GLY A 70 -0.41 -0.24 10.27
CA GLY A 70 0.76 -0.17 9.39
C GLY A 70 0.79 -1.22 8.27
N ASN A 71 -0.03 -2.28 8.39
CA ASN A 71 -0.11 -3.40 7.44
C ASN A 71 -1.45 -3.44 6.69
N ALA A 72 -2.31 -2.42 6.78
CA ALA A 72 -3.64 -2.42 6.15
C ALA A 72 -3.60 -2.70 4.65
N VAL A 73 -2.65 -2.08 3.96
CA VAL A 73 -2.43 -2.27 2.52
C VAL A 73 -1.93 -3.69 2.22
N ASP A 74 -1.06 -4.24 3.07
CA ASP A 74 -0.54 -5.60 2.95
C ASP A 74 -1.67 -6.62 2.97
N VAL A 75 -2.55 -6.50 3.95
CA VAL A 75 -3.66 -7.42 4.15
C VAL A 75 -4.66 -7.29 3.03
N TYR A 76 -4.93 -6.07 2.53
CA TYR A 76 -5.76 -5.89 1.34
C TYR A 76 -5.16 -6.59 0.10
N VAL A 77 -3.86 -6.41 -0.12
CA VAL A 77 -3.13 -7.02 -1.25
C VAL A 77 -3.12 -8.55 -1.14
N HIS A 78 -2.93 -9.10 0.06
CA HIS A 78 -2.76 -10.54 0.27
C HIS A 78 -4.08 -11.30 0.40
N GLU A 79 -5.02 -10.82 1.22
CA GLU A 79 -6.28 -11.54 1.45
C GLU A 79 -7.29 -11.26 0.35
N TYR A 80 -7.52 -9.98 0.01
CA TYR A 80 -8.54 -9.65 -0.98
C TYR A 80 -8.06 -9.93 -2.40
N ILE A 81 -6.99 -9.26 -2.84
CA ILE A 81 -6.53 -9.46 -4.23
C ILE A 81 -5.83 -10.81 -4.39
N GLY A 82 -4.98 -11.20 -3.44
CA GLY A 82 -4.26 -12.47 -3.52
C GLY A 82 -5.11 -13.71 -3.25
N GLY A 83 -6.07 -13.63 -2.33
CA GLY A 83 -6.86 -14.77 -1.87
C GLY A 83 -8.23 -14.89 -2.52
N GLU A 84 -8.97 -13.79 -2.69
CA GLU A 84 -10.35 -13.82 -3.19
C GLU A 84 -10.44 -13.59 -4.71
N VAL A 85 -9.78 -12.56 -5.24
CA VAL A 85 -9.96 -12.14 -6.65
C VAL A 85 -8.92 -12.76 -7.58
N GLY A 86 -7.67 -12.87 -7.13
CA GLY A 86 -6.52 -13.25 -7.94
C GLY A 86 -5.88 -12.06 -8.70
N TRP A 87 -4.67 -12.29 -9.21
CA TRP A 87 -3.88 -11.29 -9.93
C TRP A 87 -3.84 -11.57 -11.44
N LYS A 88 -4.00 -10.52 -12.26
CA LYS A 88 -3.65 -10.55 -13.69
C LYS A 88 -2.26 -9.96 -13.91
N GLU A 89 -2.01 -8.78 -13.36
CA GLU A 89 -0.71 -8.12 -13.37
C GLU A 89 -0.40 -7.63 -11.97
N ARG A 90 0.64 -8.20 -11.36
CA ARG A 90 1.01 -7.84 -10.00
C ARG A 90 1.82 -6.55 -10.00
N GLY A 91 1.35 -5.53 -9.30
CA GLY A 91 2.09 -4.29 -9.06
C GLY A 91 3.12 -4.42 -7.94
N PRO A 92 3.81 -3.32 -7.57
CA PRO A 92 4.84 -3.31 -6.53
C PRO A 92 4.33 -3.87 -5.20
N THR A 93 5.18 -4.61 -4.50
CA THR A 93 4.85 -5.19 -3.19
C THR A 93 4.91 -4.14 -2.09
N ASN A 94 4.35 -4.43 -0.92
CA ASN A 94 4.35 -3.53 0.25
C ASN A 94 5.78 -3.05 0.62
N ARG A 95 6.79 -3.89 0.38
CA ARG A 95 8.22 -3.57 0.51
C ARG A 95 8.69 -2.44 -0.43
N ASP A 96 8.08 -2.34 -1.61
CA ASP A 96 8.37 -1.34 -2.65
C ASP A 96 7.55 -0.05 -2.43
N VAL A 97 6.40 -0.14 -1.76
CA VAL A 97 5.47 0.98 -1.49
C VAL A 97 5.77 1.71 -0.18
N PHE A 98 6.24 1.01 0.85
CA PHE A 98 6.59 1.59 2.17
C PHE A 98 8.08 1.51 2.50
N GLY A 99 8.91 0.92 1.64
CA GLY A 99 10.35 0.84 1.83
C GLY A 99 10.71 -0.05 3.02
N GLY A 100 10.62 -1.37 2.84
CA GLY A 100 10.78 -2.32 3.94
C GLY A 100 12.06 -2.12 4.76
N ALA A 101 11.88 -2.08 6.08
CA ALA A 101 12.80 -2.62 7.05
C ALA A 101 11.96 -3.49 7.99
N PHE A 102 12.14 -4.81 7.90
CA PHE A 102 11.86 -5.67 9.04
C PHE A 102 12.93 -5.40 10.10
#